data_AF-A0AA40G5W2-F1
#
_entry.id   AF-A0AA40G5W2-F1
#
_cell.length_a   1.000
_cell.length_b   1.000
_cell.length_c   1.000
_cell.angle_alpha   90.00
_cell.angle_beta   90.00
_cell.angle_gamma   90.00
#
_symmetry.space_group_name_H-M   'P 1'
#
loop_
_entity.id
_entity.type
_entity.pdbx_description
1 polymer ?
#
loop_
_entity_poly.entity_id
_entity_poly.type
_entity_poly.pdbx_seq_one_letter_code
_entity_poly.pdbx_strand_id
1 'polypeptide(L)'
;MTNNSVTTEKILDSPSDYSLQLNRWLLKPIGAWPASTSTSRCDKIVSFILVSLCYGLILFTVIPCIFHLVLEDESTYIKLKTFGPFSHWVVGFINYTNLLLRRKDIHYCISHMQIDWKAVRRPEDLRVMMKYAKIGRFIAAFCAAFMQSGVLVYCMVTVSTKQIITIGNQTQVVHMLPCAVYKNLIPTHASPTYEIVLAVQLVSGLIVNSCAVGAVSIGAVFAAHACGQLTILMTWIKEFVNRPKDEKNNLEFNEIGEIVEYHLKVLR
;
A
#
# COMPACT_ATOMS: atom_id res chain seq x y z
N MET A 1 -34.46 -26.37 -10.27
CA MET A 1 -33.06 -26.79 -10.52
C MET A 1 -32.25 -25.56 -10.91
N THR A 2 -31.70 -24.81 -9.95
CA THR A 2 -30.79 -23.67 -10.17
C THR A 2 -30.15 -23.29 -8.83
N ASN A 3 -29.18 -24.07 -8.34
CA ASN A 3 -28.39 -23.65 -7.17
C ASN A 3 -26.94 -24.14 -7.14
N ASN A 4 -26.42 -24.66 -8.26
CA ASN A 4 -25.05 -25.13 -8.33
C ASN A 4 -24.08 -24.11 -8.96
N SER A 5 -24.58 -23.06 -9.63
CA SER A 5 -23.72 -22.01 -10.20
C SER A 5 -23.26 -20.98 -9.16
N VAL A 6 -24.10 -20.66 -8.17
CA VAL A 6 -23.82 -19.66 -7.12
C VAL A 6 -22.74 -20.15 -6.13
N THR A 7 -22.65 -21.46 -5.92
CA THR A 7 -21.71 -22.07 -4.97
C THR A 7 -20.31 -22.22 -5.58
N THR A 8 -20.20 -22.38 -6.90
CA THR A 8 -18.92 -22.52 -7.61
C THR A 8 -18.21 -21.17 -7.78
N GLU A 9 -18.95 -20.07 -7.91
CA GLU A 9 -18.36 -18.71 -7.96
C GLU A 9 -17.70 -18.31 -6.63
N LYS A 10 -18.26 -18.77 -5.49
CA LYS A 10 -17.74 -18.47 -4.14
C LYS A 10 -16.40 -19.12 -3.82
N ILE A 11 -16.06 -20.23 -4.47
CA ILE A 11 -14.82 -20.98 -4.22
C ILE A 11 -13.64 -20.40 -5.01
N LEU A 12 -13.95 -19.66 -6.07
CA LEU A 12 -12.98 -19.10 -7.00
C LEU A 12 -12.29 -17.81 -6.47
N ASP A 13 -12.79 -17.23 -5.37
CA ASP A 13 -12.27 -16.02 -4.75
C ASP A 13 -11.22 -16.26 -3.63
N SER A 14 -11.12 -17.47 -3.07
CA SER A 14 -10.33 -17.72 -1.84
C SER A 14 -8.82 -17.42 -1.95
N PRO A 15 -8.07 -17.93 -2.95
CA PRO A 15 -6.61 -17.77 -3.00
C PRO A 15 -6.14 -16.38 -3.44
N SER A 16 -6.84 -15.78 -4.41
CA SER A 16 -6.55 -14.41 -4.84
C SER A 16 -6.92 -13.40 -3.77
N ASP A 17 -8.04 -13.59 -3.07
CA ASP A 17 -8.43 -12.73 -1.96
C ASP A 17 -7.45 -12.87 -0.78
N TYR A 18 -7.03 -14.11 -0.47
CA TYR A 18 -5.97 -14.37 0.52
C TYR A 18 -4.69 -13.58 0.25
N SER A 19 -4.28 -13.49 -1.01
CA SER A 19 -3.05 -12.78 -1.42
C SER A 19 -3.19 -11.25 -1.30
N LEU A 20 -4.39 -10.72 -1.54
CA LEU A 20 -4.65 -9.27 -1.60
C LEU A 20 -5.27 -8.69 -0.33
N GLN A 21 -5.69 -9.52 0.63
CA GLN A 21 -6.43 -9.10 1.82
C GLN A 21 -5.75 -7.96 2.57
N LEU A 22 -4.44 -8.07 2.84
CA LEU A 22 -3.68 -7.04 3.55
C LEU A 22 -3.61 -5.72 2.76
N ASN A 23 -3.38 -5.80 1.46
CA ASN A 23 -3.37 -4.63 0.58
C ASN A 23 -4.73 -3.90 0.61
N ARG A 24 -5.82 -4.66 0.63
CA ARG A 24 -7.18 -4.10 0.71
C ARG A 24 -7.41 -3.40 2.05
N TRP A 25 -6.97 -3.99 3.16
CA TRP A 25 -7.09 -3.38 4.48
C TRP A 25 -6.29 -2.08 4.61
N LEU A 26 -5.13 -1.97 3.93
CA LEU A 26 -4.31 -0.76 3.92
C LEU A 26 -4.91 0.34 3.03
N LEU A 27 -5.35 0.00 1.83
CA LEU A 27 -5.67 0.99 0.79
C LEU A 27 -7.15 1.39 0.74
N LYS A 28 -8.07 0.52 1.19
CA LYS A 28 -9.51 0.83 1.16
C LYS A 28 -9.91 1.96 2.12
N PRO A 29 -9.42 2.02 3.38
CA PRO A 29 -9.77 3.10 4.31
C PRO A 29 -9.32 4.48 3.84
N ILE A 30 -8.21 4.55 3.09
CA ILE A 30 -7.69 5.80 2.53
C ILE A 30 -8.24 6.08 1.11
N GLY A 31 -9.24 5.33 0.66
CA GLY A 31 -9.86 5.51 -0.66
C GLY A 31 -8.96 5.21 -1.86
N ALA A 32 -7.78 4.61 -1.66
CA ALA A 32 -6.80 4.30 -2.71
C ALA A 32 -6.99 2.91 -3.34
N TRP A 33 -7.80 2.03 -2.73
CA TRP A 33 -8.06 0.71 -3.30
C TRP A 33 -8.73 0.84 -4.69
N PRO A 34 -8.23 0.11 -5.72
CA PRO A 34 -8.79 0.17 -7.05
C PRO A 34 -10.24 -0.33 -7.08
N ALA A 35 -11.12 0.50 -7.63
CA ALA A 35 -12.51 0.14 -7.87
C ALA A 35 -12.61 -0.83 -9.05
N SER A 36 -13.44 -1.87 -8.91
CA SER A 36 -13.82 -2.75 -10.02
C SER A 36 -14.87 -2.09 -10.92
N THR A 37 -15.04 -2.64 -12.13
CA THR A 37 -16.14 -2.27 -13.04
C THR A 37 -17.52 -2.46 -12.41
N SER A 38 -17.66 -3.41 -11.48
CA SER A 38 -18.87 -3.70 -10.70
C SER A 38 -19.06 -2.81 -9.47
N THR A 39 -18.16 -1.87 -9.18
CA THR A 39 -18.23 -1.02 -7.99
C THR A 39 -19.42 -0.08 -8.06
N SER A 40 -20.21 -0.04 -6.98
CA SER A 40 -21.44 0.76 -6.90
C SER A 40 -21.18 2.27 -6.99
N ARG A 41 -22.19 3.06 -7.37
CA ARG A 41 -22.11 4.53 -7.35
C ARG A 41 -21.78 5.05 -5.95
N CYS A 42 -22.36 4.46 -4.92
CA CYS A 42 -22.12 4.82 -3.52
C CYS A 42 -20.64 4.62 -3.14
N ASP A 43 -20.04 3.48 -3.49
CA ASP A 43 -18.64 3.21 -3.19
C ASP A 43 -17.68 4.20 -3.88
N LYS A 44 -18.01 4.65 -5.10
CA LYS A 44 -17.25 5.67 -5.82
C LYS A 44 -17.32 7.02 -5.11
N ILE A 45 -18.50 7.42 -4.64
CA ILE A 45 -18.70 8.66 -3.88
C ILE A 45 -17.93 8.58 -2.56
N VAL A 46 -18.02 7.46 -1.83
CA VAL A 46 -17.26 7.24 -0.59
C VAL A 46 -15.76 7.32 -0.86
N SER A 47 -15.26 6.68 -1.90
CA SER A 47 -13.84 6.75 -2.28
C SER A 47 -13.41 8.19 -2.59
N PHE A 48 -14.25 8.98 -3.27
CA PHE A 48 -13.95 10.38 -3.57
C PHE A 48 -13.91 11.26 -2.32
N ILE A 49 -14.85 11.07 -1.39
CA ILE A 49 -14.88 11.77 -0.10
C ILE A 49 -13.64 11.42 0.72
N LEU A 50 -13.29 10.13 0.81
CA LEU A 50 -12.09 9.68 1.51
C LEU A 50 -10.81 10.28 0.91
N VAL A 51 -10.71 10.32 -0.42
CA VAL A 51 -9.56 10.92 -1.11
C VAL A 51 -9.45 12.42 -0.80
N SER A 52 -10.57 13.14 -0.87
CA SER A 52 -10.61 14.57 -0.57
C SER A 52 -10.21 14.85 0.88
N LEU A 53 -10.71 14.04 1.82
CA LEU A 53 -10.36 14.12 3.24
C LEU A 53 -8.87 13.83 3.47
N CYS A 54 -8.32 12.78 2.85
CA CYS A 54 -6.91 12.43 2.98
C CYS A 54 -6.00 13.56 2.49
N TYR A 55 -6.28 14.13 1.32
CA TYR A 55 -5.54 15.29 0.83
C TYR A 55 -5.67 16.49 1.76
N GLY A 56 -6.88 16.76 2.26
CA GLY A 56 -7.11 17.84 3.23
C GLY A 56 -6.25 17.70 4.50
N LEU A 57 -6.21 16.50 5.09
CA LEU A 57 -5.40 16.23 6.30
C LEU A 57 -3.88 16.36 6.04
N ILE A 58 -3.42 15.88 4.88
CA ILE A 58 -2.02 16.00 4.48
C ILE A 58 -1.64 17.47 4.27
N LEU A 59 -2.45 18.22 3.52
CA LEU A 59 -2.21 19.65 3.25
C LEU A 59 -2.29 20.49 4.53
N PHE A 60 -3.24 20.18 5.43
CA PHE A 60 -3.32 20.82 6.74
C PHE A 60 -2.04 20.62 7.56
N THR A 61 -1.33 19.50 7.39
CA THR A 61 -0.05 19.27 8.06
C THR A 61 1.12 19.97 7.35
N VAL A 62 1.16 19.87 6.02
CA VAL A 62 2.27 20.36 5.19
C VAL A 62 2.32 21.89 5.15
N ILE A 63 1.19 22.56 4.94
CA ILE A 63 1.15 24.02 4.71
C ILE A 63 1.69 24.79 5.93
N PRO A 64 1.22 24.57 7.17
CA PRO A 64 1.75 25.28 8.34
C PRO A 64 3.23 24.97 8.61
N CYS A 65 3.72 23.79 8.20
CA CYS A 65 5.12 23.44 8.32
C CYS A 65 6.00 24.21 7.32
N ILE A 66 5.53 24.40 6.07
CA ILE A 66 6.21 25.25 5.09
C ILE A 66 6.33 26.68 5.63
N PHE A 67 5.23 27.24 6.15
CA PHE A 67 5.26 28.57 6.75
C PHE A 67 6.26 28.65 7.91
N HIS A 68 6.35 27.61 8.75
CA HIS A 68 7.32 27.59 9.85
C HIS A 68 8.77 27.59 9.33
N LEU A 69 9.09 26.75 8.35
CA LEU A 69 10.44 26.67 7.78
C LEU A 69 10.87 28.00 7.13
N VAL A 70 9.94 28.71 6.50
CA VAL A 70 10.21 29.96 5.76
C VAL A 70 10.20 31.18 6.67
N LEU A 71 9.20 31.31 7.55
CA LEU A 71 8.92 32.54 8.31
C LEU A 71 9.49 32.56 9.73
N GLU A 72 9.75 31.40 10.34
CA GLU A 72 10.32 31.38 11.69
C GLU A 72 11.83 31.66 11.63
N ASP A 73 12.29 32.59 12.45
CA ASP A 73 13.72 32.91 12.59
C ASP A 73 14.38 31.98 13.61
N GLU A 74 14.51 30.71 13.23
CA GLU A 74 15.21 29.67 14.00
C GLU A 74 16.54 29.30 13.33
N SER A 75 17.48 28.81 14.15
CA SER A 75 18.78 28.33 13.63
C SER A 75 18.60 27.26 12.54
N THR A 76 19.52 27.25 11.56
CA THR A 76 19.54 26.26 10.47
C THR A 76 19.49 24.83 10.99
N TYR A 77 20.10 24.57 12.16
CA TYR A 77 20.06 23.27 12.82
C TYR A 77 18.64 22.82 13.18
N ILE A 78 17.82 23.71 13.75
CA ILE A 78 16.42 23.38 14.12
C ILE A 78 15.58 23.18 12.85
N LYS A 79 15.74 24.05 11.84
CA LYS A 79 15.08 23.90 10.53
C LYS A 79 15.42 22.56 9.87
N LEU A 80 16.68 22.14 9.93
CA LEU A 80 17.13 20.85 9.40
C LEU A 80 16.50 19.67 10.16
N LYS A 81 16.37 19.76 11.49
CA LYS A 81 15.69 18.74 12.29
C LYS A 81 14.21 18.60 11.92
N THR A 82 13.53 19.72 11.66
CA THR A 82 12.13 19.76 11.19
C THR A 82 11.96 19.20 9.77
N PHE A 83 13.01 19.26 8.95
CA PHE A 83 12.97 18.79 7.57
C PHE A 83 12.71 17.28 7.44
N GLY A 84 13.19 16.47 8.41
CA GLY A 84 12.97 15.03 8.42
C GLY A 84 11.48 14.67 8.38
N PRO A 85 10.69 15.04 9.40
CA PRO A 85 9.24 14.86 9.40
C PRO A 85 8.58 15.52 8.19
N PHE A 86 8.91 16.77 7.88
CA PHE A 86 8.33 17.46 6.72
C PHE A 86 8.47 16.65 5.41
N SER A 87 9.67 16.14 5.13
CA SER A 87 9.96 15.36 3.93
C SER A 87 9.14 14.06 3.85
N HIS A 88 8.85 13.43 4.99
CA HIS A 88 8.02 12.22 5.04
C HIS A 88 6.59 12.49 4.54
N TRP A 89 5.98 13.62 4.92
CA TRP A 89 4.65 13.99 4.42
C TRP A 89 4.65 14.38 2.94
N VAL A 90 5.70 15.06 2.47
CA VAL A 90 5.83 15.41 1.04
C VAL A 90 5.97 14.14 0.19
N VAL A 91 6.83 13.20 0.57
CA VAL A 91 6.95 11.89 -0.10
C VAL A 91 5.62 11.13 -0.01
N GLY A 92 4.96 11.19 1.14
CA GLY A 92 3.61 10.66 1.35
C GLY A 92 2.58 11.17 0.35
N PHE A 93 2.52 12.48 0.16
CA PHE A 93 1.65 13.14 -0.82
C PHE A 93 1.92 12.66 -2.25
N ILE A 94 3.21 12.57 -2.62
CA ILE A 94 3.64 12.07 -3.93
C ILE A 94 3.22 10.61 -4.12
N ASN A 95 3.49 9.75 -3.13
CA ASN A 95 3.13 8.34 -3.16
C ASN A 95 1.61 8.13 -3.25
N TYR A 96 0.84 8.92 -2.50
CA TYR A 96 -0.62 8.86 -2.55
C TYR A 96 -1.14 9.22 -3.93
N THR A 97 -0.61 10.30 -4.51
CA THR A 97 -0.95 10.73 -5.87
C THR A 97 -0.59 9.65 -6.89
N ASN A 98 0.60 9.05 -6.80
CA ASN A 98 1.02 7.96 -7.67
C ASN A 98 0.10 6.73 -7.58
N LEU A 99 -0.29 6.31 -6.37
CA LEU A 99 -1.25 5.22 -6.17
C LEU A 99 -2.60 5.52 -6.83
N LEU A 100 -3.09 6.76 -6.72
CA LEU A 100 -4.35 7.17 -7.32
C LEU A 100 -4.28 7.23 -8.85
N LEU A 101 -3.18 7.76 -9.41
CA LEU A 101 -2.96 7.84 -10.86
C LEU A 101 -2.82 6.44 -11.48
N ARG A 102 -2.13 5.52 -10.79
CA ARG A 102 -1.91 4.14 -11.23
C ARG A 102 -3.06 3.20 -10.88
N ARG A 103 -4.18 3.70 -10.37
CA ARG A 103 -5.32 2.88 -9.94
C ARG A 103 -5.82 1.92 -11.03
N LYS A 104 -5.86 2.37 -12.28
CA LYS A 104 -6.29 1.54 -13.43
C LYS A 104 -5.30 0.41 -13.70
N ASP A 105 -4.02 0.73 -13.72
CA ASP A 105 -2.93 -0.23 -13.94
C ASP A 105 -2.91 -1.28 -12.82
N ILE A 106 -3.02 -0.85 -11.56
CA ILE A 106 -3.10 -1.75 -10.39
C ILE A 106 -4.35 -2.64 -10.49
N HIS A 107 -5.50 -2.08 -10.87
CA HIS A 107 -6.72 -2.86 -11.06
C HIS A 107 -6.52 -3.94 -12.13
N TYR A 108 -5.92 -3.57 -13.26
CA TYR A 108 -5.62 -4.48 -14.35
C TYR A 108 -4.71 -5.64 -13.89
N CYS A 109 -3.63 -5.35 -13.16
CA CYS A 109 -2.76 -6.38 -12.58
C CYS A 109 -3.51 -7.29 -11.59
N ILE A 110 -4.38 -6.75 -10.74
CA ILE A 110 -5.22 -7.54 -9.83
C ILE A 110 -6.14 -8.47 -10.62
N SER A 111 -6.79 -7.98 -11.67
CA SER A 111 -7.69 -8.77 -12.51
C SER A 111 -6.95 -9.89 -13.24
N HIS A 112 -5.74 -9.63 -13.76
CA HIS A 112 -4.90 -10.67 -14.34
C HIS A 112 -4.49 -11.72 -13.33
N MET A 113 -4.05 -11.29 -12.15
CA MET A 113 -3.72 -12.19 -11.05
C MET A 113 -4.90 -13.11 -10.71
N GLN A 114 -6.11 -12.56 -10.63
CA GLN A 114 -7.33 -13.34 -10.41
C GLN A 114 -7.58 -14.37 -11.52
N ILE A 115 -7.38 -14.00 -12.78
CA ILE A 115 -7.51 -14.93 -13.92
C ILE A 115 -6.48 -16.05 -13.83
N ASP A 116 -5.23 -15.75 -13.45
CA ASP A 116 -4.19 -16.77 -13.27
C ASP A 116 -4.55 -17.75 -12.17
N TRP A 117 -5.04 -17.26 -11.02
CA TRP A 117 -5.53 -18.13 -9.94
C TRP A 117 -6.64 -19.08 -10.40
N LYS A 118 -7.51 -18.61 -11.30
CA LYS A 118 -8.61 -19.41 -11.88
C LYS A 118 -8.11 -20.45 -12.88
N ALA A 119 -7.00 -20.18 -13.54
CA ALA A 119 -6.43 -21.03 -14.58
C ALA A 119 -5.64 -22.22 -14.01
N VAL A 120 -5.15 -22.13 -12.77
CA VAL A 120 -4.37 -23.22 -12.15
C VAL A 120 -5.26 -24.45 -11.90
N ARG A 121 -4.93 -25.57 -12.56
CA ARG A 121 -5.66 -26.84 -12.42
C ARG A 121 -4.88 -27.92 -11.69
N ARG A 122 -3.56 -28.01 -11.89
CA ARG A 122 -2.73 -29.06 -11.28
C ARG A 122 -2.54 -28.77 -9.77
N PRO A 123 -2.75 -29.76 -8.88
CA PRO A 123 -2.52 -29.56 -7.45
C PRO A 123 -1.10 -29.11 -7.10
N GLU A 124 -0.09 -29.56 -7.85
CA GLU A 124 1.30 -29.15 -7.64
C GLU A 124 1.53 -27.68 -8.00
N ASP A 125 0.98 -27.22 -9.13
CA ASP A 125 1.03 -25.81 -9.53
C ASP A 125 0.32 -24.92 -8.49
N LEU A 126 -0.83 -25.39 -7.96
CA LEU A 126 -1.53 -24.68 -6.88
C LEU A 126 -0.68 -24.56 -5.62
N ARG A 127 0.07 -25.60 -5.24
CA ARG A 127 0.99 -25.56 -4.10
C ARG A 127 2.11 -24.55 -4.33
N VAL A 128 2.68 -24.50 -5.53
CA VAL A 128 3.70 -23.51 -5.91
C VAL A 128 3.14 -22.09 -5.80
N MET A 129 1.98 -21.81 -6.40
CA MET A 129 1.32 -20.50 -6.32
C MET A 129 1.03 -20.09 -4.88
N MET A 130 0.49 -21.00 -4.07
CA MET A 130 0.21 -20.73 -2.65
C MET A 130 1.48 -20.48 -1.83
N LYS A 131 2.60 -21.12 -2.15
CA LYS A 131 3.89 -20.83 -1.51
C LYS A 131 4.31 -19.38 -1.77
N TYR A 132 4.25 -18.93 -3.01
CA TYR A 132 4.60 -17.55 -3.35
C TYR A 132 3.60 -16.52 -2.82
N ALA A 133 2.30 -16.84 -2.82
CA ALA A 133 1.28 -16.01 -2.18
C ALA A 133 1.58 -15.75 -0.70
N LYS A 134 2.00 -16.80 0.04
CA LYS A 134 2.42 -16.68 1.45
C LYS A 134 3.66 -15.81 1.60
N ILE A 135 4.65 -15.93 0.72
CA ILE A 135 5.85 -15.09 0.73
C ILE A 135 5.47 -13.62 0.50
N GLY A 136 4.70 -13.31 -0.54
CA GLY A 136 4.25 -11.94 -0.83
C GLY A 136 3.45 -11.35 0.32
N ARG A 137 2.53 -12.12 0.91
CA ARG A 137 1.76 -11.71 2.08
C ARG A 137 2.62 -11.49 3.32
N PHE A 138 3.62 -12.33 3.55
CA PHE A 138 4.57 -12.18 4.65
C PHE A 138 5.38 -10.87 4.50
N ILE A 139 5.90 -10.59 3.30
CA ILE A 139 6.61 -9.34 3.02
C ILE A 139 5.70 -8.14 3.25
N ALA A 140 4.47 -8.19 2.74
CA ALA A 140 3.47 -7.13 2.96
C ALA A 140 3.19 -6.88 4.45
N ALA A 141 2.96 -7.94 5.23
CA ALA A 141 2.71 -7.85 6.67
C ALA A 141 3.92 -7.29 7.42
N PHE A 142 5.13 -7.75 7.07
CA PHE A 142 6.37 -7.29 7.65
C PHE A 142 6.61 -5.80 7.38
N CYS A 143 6.47 -5.36 6.12
CA CYS A 143 6.57 -3.94 5.75
C CYS A 143 5.56 -3.09 6.51
N ALA A 144 4.30 -3.55 6.60
CA ALA A 144 3.26 -2.84 7.35
C ALA A 144 3.61 -2.70 8.83
N ALA A 145 3.99 -3.79 9.49
CA ALA A 145 4.33 -3.77 10.92
C ALA A 145 5.54 -2.88 11.20
N PHE A 146 6.62 -3.06 10.42
CA PHE A 146 7.86 -2.30 10.59
C PHE A 146 7.66 -0.80 10.36
N MET A 147 7.03 -0.41 9.26
CA MET A 147 6.84 1.01 8.95
C MET A 147 5.83 1.67 9.89
N GLN A 148 4.74 1.00 10.27
CA GLN A 148 3.76 1.59 11.20
C GLN A 148 4.32 1.74 12.61
N SER A 149 5.05 0.73 13.11
CA SER A 149 5.73 0.84 14.40
C SER A 149 6.74 1.98 14.44
N GLY A 150 7.52 2.19 13.36
CA GLY A 150 8.47 3.29 13.26
C GLY A 150 7.80 4.66 13.42
N VAL A 151 6.68 4.89 12.74
CA VAL A 151 5.90 6.14 12.86
C VAL A 151 5.33 6.30 14.27
N LEU A 152 4.76 5.24 14.84
CA LEU A 152 4.21 5.28 16.19
C LEU A 152 5.28 5.58 17.24
N VAL A 153 6.45 4.95 17.16
CA VAL A 153 7.58 5.20 18.06
C VAL A 153 8.07 6.65 17.91
N TYR A 154 8.23 7.14 16.68
CA TYR A 154 8.60 8.53 16.42
C TYR A 154 7.61 9.51 17.06
N CYS A 155 6.31 9.28 16.86
CA CYS A 155 5.26 10.11 17.44
C CYS A 155 5.27 10.05 18.98
N MET A 156 5.39 8.87 19.58
CA MET A 156 5.42 8.71 21.05
C MET A 156 6.61 9.46 21.68
N VAL A 157 7.81 9.30 21.10
CA VAL A 157 9.02 10.01 21.55
C VAL A 157 8.84 11.52 21.42
N THR A 158 8.31 11.98 20.28
CA THR A 158 8.13 13.42 20.03
C THR A 158 7.12 14.04 20.99
N VAL A 159 5.95 13.41 21.18
CA VAL A 159 4.91 13.91 22.10
C VAL A 159 5.39 13.90 23.55
N SER A 160 6.26 12.95 23.93
CA SER A 160 6.85 12.90 25.27
C SER A 160 7.98 13.91 25.46
N THR A 161 8.52 14.47 24.37
CA THR A 161 9.55 15.49 24.41
C THR A 161 8.92 16.87 24.67
N LYS A 162 9.43 17.56 25.69
CA LYS A 162 8.99 18.90 26.06
C LYS A 162 9.89 19.96 25.43
N GLN A 163 9.30 21.06 25.00
CA GLN A 163 9.97 22.26 24.51
C GLN A 163 9.57 23.44 25.40
N ILE A 164 10.57 24.23 25.80
CA ILE A 164 10.34 25.49 26.49
C ILE A 164 10.15 26.57 25.43
N ILE A 165 9.01 27.25 25.46
CA ILE A 165 8.73 28.41 24.62
C ILE A 165 8.54 29.65 25.50
N THR A 166 9.01 30.79 25.03
CA THR A 166 8.83 32.07 25.69
C THR A 166 7.79 32.85 24.93
N ILE A 167 6.65 33.15 25.56
CA ILE A 167 5.57 33.96 24.99
C ILE A 167 5.48 35.23 25.82
N GLY A 168 5.92 36.36 25.25
CA GLY A 168 6.06 37.61 25.99
C GLY A 168 7.06 37.45 27.14
N ASN A 169 6.62 37.71 28.38
CA ASN A 169 7.44 37.58 29.60
C ASN A 169 7.25 36.24 30.34
N GLN A 170 6.49 35.29 29.80
CA GLN A 170 6.25 33.99 30.43
C GLN A 170 6.90 32.86 29.64
N THR A 171 7.69 32.04 30.33
CA THR A 171 8.16 30.75 29.82
C THR A 171 7.12 29.67 30.09
N GLN A 172 6.64 29.02 29.04
CA GLN A 172 5.76 27.85 29.13
C GLN A 172 6.46 26.61 28.58
N VAL A 173 6.17 25.47 29.20
CA VAL A 173 6.64 24.16 28.73
C VAL A 173 5.52 23.51 27.94
N VAL A 174 5.71 23.35 26.64
CA VAL A 174 4.76 22.70 25.73
C VAL A 174 5.32 21.36 25.24
N HIS A 175 4.46 20.43 24.85
CA HIS A 175 4.89 19.19 24.21
C HIS A 175 5.19 19.45 22.73
N MET A 176 6.15 18.71 22.16
CA MET A 176 6.50 18.86 20.74
C MET A 176 5.47 18.17 19.84
N LEU A 177 5.17 18.81 18.70
CA LEU A 177 4.41 18.21 17.62
C LEU A 177 5.33 17.41 16.69
N PRO A 178 4.88 16.25 16.15
CA PRO A 178 5.63 15.47 15.16
C PRO A 178 6.13 16.29 13.97
N CYS A 179 5.31 17.22 13.49
CA CYS A 179 5.67 18.16 12.43
C CYS A 179 5.51 19.58 12.96
N ALA A 180 6.50 20.45 12.72
CA ALA A 180 6.44 21.82 13.21
C ALA A 180 5.30 22.61 12.53
N VAL A 181 4.72 23.54 13.29
CA VAL A 181 3.58 24.36 12.86
C VAL A 181 3.91 25.82 13.09
N TYR A 182 3.62 26.67 12.10
CA TYR A 182 3.83 28.11 12.23
C TYR A 182 2.87 28.69 13.26
N LYS A 183 3.42 29.15 14.38
CA LYS A 183 2.66 29.52 15.59
C LYS A 183 1.71 30.70 15.37
N ASN A 184 2.06 31.63 14.47
CA ASN A 184 1.20 32.77 14.14
C ASN A 184 0.01 32.39 13.26
N LEU A 185 0.09 31.27 12.53
CA LEU A 185 -1.03 30.75 11.74
C LEU A 185 -1.95 29.90 12.61
N ILE A 186 -1.37 29.02 13.44
CA ILE A 186 -2.12 28.14 14.34
C ILE A 186 -1.47 28.20 15.73
N PRO A 187 -2.13 28.83 16.74
CA PRO A 187 -1.59 28.93 18.08
C PRO A 187 -1.70 27.59 18.82
N THR A 188 -0.67 26.75 18.74
CA THR A 188 -0.63 25.41 19.34
C THR A 188 -0.14 25.38 20.80
N HIS A 189 -0.08 26.54 21.47
CA HIS A 189 0.36 26.63 22.87
C HIS A 189 -0.78 26.47 23.88
N ALA A 190 -2.03 26.55 23.42
CA ALA A 190 -3.22 26.42 24.26
C ALA A 190 -4.06 25.19 23.88
N SER A 191 -4.69 24.60 24.88
CA SER A 191 -5.73 23.58 24.70
C SER A 191 -7.04 24.28 24.26
N PRO A 192 -7.83 23.70 23.32
CA PRO A 192 -7.70 22.38 22.72
C PRO A 192 -6.92 22.34 21.38
N THR A 193 -6.33 23.46 20.96
CA THR A 193 -5.73 23.59 19.62
C THR A 193 -4.57 22.61 19.43
N TYR A 194 -3.73 22.44 20.44
CA TYR A 194 -2.60 21.49 20.41
C TYR A 194 -3.08 20.06 20.14
N GLU A 195 -4.08 19.60 20.89
CA GLU A 195 -4.61 18.24 20.83
C GLU A 195 -5.26 17.96 19.48
N ILE A 196 -5.97 18.93 18.91
CA ILE A 196 -6.57 18.83 17.57
C ILE A 196 -5.48 18.70 16.51
N VAL A 197 -4.46 19.57 16.54
CA VAL A 197 -3.37 19.53 15.56
C VAL A 197 -2.59 18.22 15.67
N LEU A 198 -2.31 17.76 16.90
CA LEU A 198 -1.65 16.48 17.13
C LEU A 198 -2.48 15.34 16.54
N ALA A 199 -3.78 15.29 16.79
CA ALA A 199 -4.66 14.26 16.24
C ALA A 199 -4.66 14.27 14.70
N VAL A 200 -4.72 15.45 14.08
CA VAL A 200 -4.65 15.60 12.62
C VAL A 200 -3.31 15.12 12.08
N GLN A 201 -2.19 15.48 12.71
CA GLN A 201 -0.86 15.02 12.30
C GLN A 201 -0.70 13.51 12.45
N LEU A 202 -1.22 12.90 13.53
CA LEU A 202 -1.19 11.44 13.71
C LEU A 202 -2.00 10.72 12.63
N VAL A 203 -3.23 11.16 12.36
CA VAL A 203 -4.07 10.56 11.32
C VAL A 203 -3.43 10.76 9.94
N SER A 204 -2.94 11.97 9.65
CA SER A 204 -2.25 12.26 8.40
C SER A 204 -0.98 11.42 8.24
N GLY A 205 -0.21 11.23 9.32
CA GLY A 205 0.99 10.39 9.37
C GLY A 205 0.67 8.93 9.05
N LEU A 206 -0.39 8.39 9.65
CA LEU A 206 -0.88 7.04 9.35
C LEU A 206 -1.33 6.90 7.89
N ILE A 207 -1.97 7.92 7.32
CA ILE A 207 -2.37 7.94 5.90
C ILE A 207 -1.14 7.87 5.00
N VAL A 208 -0.18 8.79 5.14
CA VAL A 208 1.01 8.83 4.27
C VAL A 208 1.84 7.55 4.39
N ASN A 209 1.95 7.00 5.60
CA ASN A 209 2.64 5.75 5.82
C ASN A 209 1.90 4.56 5.19
N SER A 210 0.57 4.52 5.30
CA SER A 210 -0.26 3.49 4.64
C SER A 210 -0.13 3.55 3.12
N CYS A 211 0.10 4.73 2.53
CA CYS A 211 0.38 4.86 1.10
C CYS A 211 1.71 4.20 0.72
N ALA A 212 2.77 4.49 1.46
CA ALA A 212 4.09 3.91 1.20
C ALA A 212 4.08 2.39 1.39
N VAL A 213 3.53 1.92 2.51
CA VAL A 213 3.35 0.48 2.79
C VAL A 213 2.51 -0.16 1.69
N GLY A 214 1.37 0.44 1.34
CA GLY A 214 0.45 -0.09 0.34
C GLY A 214 1.07 -0.24 -1.06
N ALA A 215 1.91 0.70 -1.47
CA ALA A 215 2.64 0.61 -2.73
C ALA A 215 3.65 -0.54 -2.72
N VAL A 216 4.48 -0.62 -1.67
CA VAL A 216 5.48 -1.69 -1.51
C VAL A 216 4.82 -3.05 -1.38
N SER A 217 3.72 -3.16 -0.63
CA SER A 217 3.01 -4.42 -0.41
C SER A 217 2.30 -4.93 -1.67
N ILE A 218 1.74 -4.05 -2.50
CA ILE A 218 1.21 -4.44 -3.82
C ILE A 218 2.34 -4.96 -4.69
N GLY A 219 3.45 -4.22 -4.78
CA GLY A 219 4.61 -4.63 -5.56
C GLY A 219 5.15 -5.99 -5.13
N ALA A 220 5.27 -6.23 -3.82
CA ALA A 220 5.71 -7.51 -3.27
C ALA A 220 4.77 -8.67 -3.62
N VAL A 221 3.45 -8.45 -3.56
CA VAL A 221 2.46 -9.49 -3.93
C VAL A 221 2.50 -9.78 -5.43
N PHE A 222 2.59 -8.76 -6.28
CA PHE A 222 2.70 -8.96 -7.73
C PHE A 222 3.99 -9.66 -8.12
N ALA A 223 5.13 -9.23 -7.56
CA ALA A 223 6.42 -9.87 -7.81
C ALA A 223 6.41 -11.33 -7.34
N ALA A 224 5.85 -11.62 -6.16
CA ALA A 224 5.74 -12.99 -5.68
C ALA A 224 4.83 -13.84 -6.60
N HIS A 225 3.68 -13.30 -7.04
CA HIS A 225 2.80 -13.99 -7.99
C HIS A 225 3.50 -14.31 -9.30
N ALA A 226 4.20 -13.34 -9.90
CA ALA A 226 4.96 -13.54 -11.13
C ALA A 226 6.06 -14.60 -10.97
N CYS A 227 6.79 -14.57 -9.85
CA CYS A 227 7.76 -15.62 -9.52
C CYS A 227 7.11 -17.01 -9.40
N GLY A 228 5.89 -17.09 -8.87
CA GLY A 228 5.11 -18.33 -8.84
C GLY A 228 4.77 -18.86 -10.23
N GLN A 229 4.24 -18.00 -11.11
CA GLN A 229 3.93 -18.35 -12.49
C GLN A 229 5.18 -18.79 -13.28
N LEU A 230 6.30 -18.08 -13.12
CA LEU A 230 7.58 -18.44 -13.75
C LEU A 230 8.12 -19.79 -13.23
N THR A 231 7.92 -20.08 -11.95
CA THR A 231 8.33 -21.37 -11.37
C THR A 231 7.51 -22.52 -11.94
N ILE A 232 6.21 -22.32 -12.14
CA ILE A 232 5.34 -23.30 -12.80
C ILE A 232 5.81 -23.53 -14.24
N LEU A 233 5.99 -22.45 -15.00
CA LEU A 233 6.46 -22.52 -16.39
C LEU A 233 7.77 -23.31 -16.49
N MET A 234 8.74 -23.00 -15.63
CA MET A 234 10.02 -23.71 -15.61
C MET A 234 9.86 -25.20 -15.24
N THR A 235 8.88 -25.54 -14.41
CA THR A 235 8.56 -26.93 -14.07
C THR A 235 8.00 -27.67 -15.29
N TRP A 236 7.04 -27.08 -16.01
CA TRP A 236 6.46 -27.67 -17.22
C TRP A 236 7.51 -27.88 -18.32
N ILE A 237 8.40 -26.90 -18.53
CA ILE A 237 9.51 -27.03 -19.50
C ILE A 237 10.41 -28.22 -19.14
N LYS A 238 10.77 -28.36 -17.85
CA LYS A 238 11.62 -29.49 -17.40
C LYS A 238 10.92 -30.83 -17.57
N GLU A 239 9.65 -30.93 -17.20
CA GLU A 239 8.85 -32.14 -17.39
C GLU A 239 8.81 -32.52 -18.87
N PHE A 240 8.55 -31.56 -19.76
CA PHE A 240 8.51 -31.79 -21.20
C PHE A 240 9.84 -32.27 -21.77
N VAL A 241 10.95 -31.60 -21.43
CA VAL A 241 12.30 -31.95 -21.94
C VAL A 241 12.72 -33.36 -21.48
N ASN A 242 12.38 -33.73 -20.25
CA ASN A 242 12.80 -35.00 -19.65
C ASN A 242 11.92 -36.21 -20.03
N ARG A 243 10.85 -36.05 -20.84
CA ARG A 243 10.02 -37.19 -21.26
C ARG A 243 10.80 -38.17 -22.18
N PRO A 244 10.60 -39.50 -22.01
CA PRO A 244 11.18 -40.51 -22.90
C PRO A 244 10.73 -40.33 -24.36
N LYS A 245 11.58 -40.70 -25.33
CA LYS A 245 11.30 -40.52 -26.77
C LYS A 245 10.09 -41.30 -27.28
N ASP A 246 9.72 -42.38 -26.61
CA ASP A 246 8.66 -43.29 -27.04
C ASP A 246 7.24 -42.72 -26.77
N GLU A 247 7.12 -41.72 -25.89
CA GLU A 247 5.86 -41.01 -25.58
C GLU A 247 5.63 -39.76 -26.44
N LYS A 248 6.59 -39.37 -27.28
CA LYS A 248 6.61 -38.06 -27.97
C LYS A 248 5.80 -37.98 -29.26
N ASN A 249 5.47 -39.11 -29.89
CA ASN A 249 5.19 -39.13 -31.33
C ASN A 249 3.79 -38.69 -31.80
N ASN A 250 2.92 -38.06 -31.00
CA ASN A 250 1.66 -37.47 -31.52
C ASN A 250 1.10 -36.24 -30.72
N LEU A 251 1.71 -35.84 -29.60
CA LEU A 251 1.23 -34.73 -28.74
C LEU A 251 2.18 -33.50 -28.67
N GLU A 252 3.35 -33.55 -29.32
CA GLU A 252 4.42 -32.55 -29.17
C GLU A 252 4.03 -31.11 -29.55
N PHE A 253 3.39 -30.89 -30.71
CA PHE A 253 3.12 -29.53 -31.18
C PHE A 253 2.07 -28.79 -30.33
N ASN A 254 1.08 -29.50 -29.82
CA ASN A 254 0.04 -28.90 -28.98
C ASN A 254 0.58 -28.54 -27.59
N GLU A 255 1.38 -29.42 -26.96
CA GLU A 255 1.99 -29.14 -25.65
C GLU A 255 3.05 -28.02 -25.74
N ILE A 256 3.87 -27.99 -26.80
CA ILE A 256 4.80 -26.88 -27.04
C ILE A 256 4.01 -25.58 -27.26
N GLY A 257 2.92 -25.64 -28.01
CA GLY A 257 2.01 -24.51 -28.22
C GLY A 257 1.47 -23.95 -26.90
N GLU A 258 0.98 -24.83 -26.01
CA GLU A 258 0.49 -24.46 -24.67
C GLU A 258 1.59 -23.84 -23.80
N ILE A 259 2.82 -24.39 -23.81
CA ILE A 259 3.96 -23.84 -23.06
C ILE A 259 4.34 -22.46 -23.59
N VAL A 260 4.40 -22.28 -24.91
CA VAL A 260 4.72 -21.00 -25.55
C VAL A 260 3.63 -19.97 -25.27
N GLU A 261 2.35 -20.35 -25.37
CA GLU A 261 1.22 -19.47 -25.06
C GLU A 261 1.24 -19.05 -23.59
N TYR A 262 1.48 -19.99 -22.67
CA TYR A 262 1.61 -19.68 -21.24
C TYR A 262 2.82 -18.77 -20.96
N HIS A 263 3.96 -19.00 -21.61
CA HIS A 263 5.13 -18.11 -21.51
C HIS A 263 4.82 -16.69 -21.99
N LEU A 264 4.19 -16.55 -23.16
CA LEU A 264 3.77 -15.25 -23.69
C LEU A 264 2.76 -14.54 -22.79
N LYS A 265 1.89 -15.31 -22.11
CA LYS A 265 0.94 -14.78 -21.13
C LYS A 265 1.64 -14.24 -19.88
N VAL A 266 2.65 -14.95 -19.36
CA VAL A 266 3.41 -14.52 -18.18
C VAL A 266 4.25 -13.27 -18.44
N LEU A 267 4.66 -13.03 -19.70
CA LEU A 267 5.43 -11.85 -20.10
C LEU A 267 4.58 -10.58 -20.31
N ARG A 268 3.26 -10.69 -20.44
CA ARG A 268 2.33 -9.56 -20.65
C ARG A 268 1.82 -8.97 -19.34
#